data_AF-A0A7V1H3W5-F1
#
_entry.id   AF-A0A7V1H3W5-F1
#
_cell.length_a   1.000
_cell.length_b   1.000
_cell.length_c   1.000
_cell.angle_alpha   90.00
_cell.angle_beta   90.00
_cell.angle_gamma   90.00
#
_symmetry.space_group_name_H-M   'P 1'
#
loop_
_entity.id
_entity.type
_entity.pdbx_description
1 polymer ?
#
loop_
_entity_poly.entity_id
_entity_poly.type
_entity_poly.pdbx_seq_one_letter_code
_entity_poly.pdbx_strand_id
1 'polypeptide(L)' 'MSISSTNKAAFRRLKIIEGQVKGIQRMIEDEKYCIDILTQISATRAALDGVG' A
#
# COMPACT_ATOMS: atom_id res chain seq x y z
N MET A 1 8.35 5.33 23.85
CA MET A 1 8.25 4.14 22.98
C MET A 1 9.31 4.26 21.89
N SER A 2 10.44 3.55 22.01
CA SER A 2 11.57 3.69 21.08
C SER A 2 11.38 2.78 19.87
N ILE A 3 11.02 3.37 18.73
CA ILE A 3 10.98 2.69 17.44
C ILE A 3 12.43 2.42 17.00
N SER A 4 12.87 1.16 17.12
CA SER A 4 14.14 0.64 16.57
C SER A 4 14.31 1.02 15.08
N SER A 5 15.54 1.13 14.58
CA SER A 5 15.83 1.49 13.18
C SER A 5 15.11 0.59 12.16
N THR A 6 15.00 -0.71 12.44
CA THR A 6 14.21 -1.67 11.64
C THR A 6 12.72 -1.31 11.64
N ASN A 7 12.17 -0.95 12.80
CA ASN A 7 10.80 -0.49 12.93
C ASN A 7 10.56 0.84 12.18
N LYS A 8 11.57 1.72 12.03
CA LYS A 8 11.45 2.95 11.23
C LYS A 8 11.32 2.65 9.74
N ALA A 9 12.08 1.68 9.22
CA ALA A 9 12.00 1.27 7.82
C ALA A 9 10.64 0.61 7.51
N ALA A 10 10.20 -0.31 8.36
CA ALA A 10 8.87 -0.93 8.25
C ALA A 10 7.76 0.14 8.33
N PHE A 11 7.85 1.08 9.27
CA PHE A 11 6.90 2.18 9.40
C PHE A 11 6.83 3.06 8.14
N ARG A 12 7.99 3.34 7.51
CA ARG A 12 8.02 4.08 6.23
C ARG A 12 7.34 3.29 5.11
N ARG A 13 7.56 1.97 5.02
CA ARG A 13 6.89 1.12 4.02
C ARG A 13 5.38 1.11 4.23
N LEU A 14 4.92 0.98 5.47
CA LEU A 14 3.49 1.04 5.82
C LEU A 14 2.85 2.37 5.43
N LYS A 15 3.54 3.52 5.59
CA LYS A 15 3.04 4.81 5.08
C LYS A 15 2.87 4.87 3.56
N ILE A 16 3.73 4.18 2.82
CA ILE A 16 3.62 4.11 1.35
C ILE A 16 2.41 3.26 0.97
N ILE A 17 2.24 2.10 1.62
CA ILE A 17 1.10 1.19 1.43
C ILE A 17 -0.22 1.91 1.74
N GLU A 18 -0.28 2.74 2.78
CA GLU A 18 -1.44 3.59 3.08
C GLU A 18 -1.82 4.48 1.89
N GLY A 19 -0.83 5.08 1.21
CA GLY A 19 -1.05 5.85 -0.01
C GLY A 19 -1.59 5.01 -1.17
N GLN A 20 -1.12 3.77 -1.32
CA GLN A 20 -1.63 2.85 -2.35
C GLN A 20 -3.09 2.48 -2.09
N VAL A 21 -3.46 2.20 -0.83
CA VAL A 21 -4.85 1.91 -0.46
C VAL A 21 -5.77 3.10 -0.74
N LYS A 22 -5.34 4.32 -0.39
CA LYS A 22 -6.08 5.56 -0.75
C LYS A 22 -6.22 5.72 -2.26
N GLY A 23 -5.18 5.38 -3.03
CA GLY A 23 -5.24 5.36 -4.48
C GLY A 23 -6.29 4.40 -5.02
N ILE A 24 -6.35 3.17 -4.47
CA ILE A 24 -7.37 2.17 -4.84
C ILE A 24 -8.79 2.68 -4.54
N GLN A 25 -9.00 3.32 -3.38
CA GLN A 25 -10.29 3.93 -3.05
C GLN A 25 -10.72 4.95 -4.11
N ARG A 26 -9.79 5.84 -4.51
CA ARG A 26 -10.02 6.82 -5.59
C ARG A 26 -10.34 6.15 -6.92
N MET A 27 -9.64 5.06 -7.27
CA MET A 27 -9.92 4.32 -8.50
C MET A 27 -11.33 3.72 -8.52
N ILE A 28 -11.84 3.29 -7.37
CA ILE A 28 -13.21 2.79 -7.23
C ILE A 28 -14.21 3.95 -7.37
N GLU A 29 -13.97 5.07 -6.70
CA GLU A 29 -14.79 6.29 -6.81
C GLU A 29 -14.86 6.82 -8.25
N ASP A 30 -13.74 6.77 -8.97
CA ASP A 30 -13.61 7.19 -10.36
C ASP A 30 -14.08 6.12 -11.38
N GLU A 31 -14.71 5.03 -10.91
CA GLU A 31 -15.20 3.90 -11.72
C GLU A 31 -14.16 3.35 -12.72
N LYS A 32 -12.89 3.27 -12.29
CA LYS A 32 -11.80 2.72 -13.12
C LYS A 32 -12.05 1.25 -13.42
N TYR A 33 -11.43 0.79 -14.51
CA TYR A 33 -11.59 -0.57 -14.97
C TYR A 33 -11.12 -1.57 -13.91
N CYS A 34 -11.93 -2.61 -13.67
CA CYS A 34 -11.69 -3.58 -12.60
C CYS A 34 -10.30 -4.22 -12.68
N ILE A 35 -9.78 -4.45 -13.89
CA ILE A 35 -8.45 -5.05 -14.08
C ILE A 35 -7.34 -4.12 -13.55
N ASP A 36 -7.47 -2.81 -13.72
CA ASP A 36 -6.50 -1.84 -13.21
C ASP A 36 -6.53 -1.79 -11.68
N ILE A 37 -7.73 -1.87 -11.10
CA ILE A 37 -7.93 -1.92 -9.64
C ILE A 37 -7.30 -3.21 -9.08
N LEU A 38 -7.55 -4.36 -9.70
CA LEU A 38 -6.97 -5.65 -9.29
C LEU A 38 -5.44 -5.65 -9.41
N THR A 39 -4.90 -4.98 -10.43
CA THR A 39 -3.45 -4.79 -10.59
C THR A 39 -2.88 -3.98 -9.44
N GLN A 40 -3.54 -2.89 -9.03
CA GLN A 40 -3.08 -2.10 -7.87
C GLN A 40 -3.22 -2.82 -6.54
N ILE A 41 -4.27 -3.61 -6.35
CA ILE A 41 -4.43 -4.47 -5.17
C ILE A 41 -3.27 -5.47 -5.10
N SER A 42 -2.91 -6.09 -6.23
CA SER A 42 -1.80 -7.04 -6.30
C SER A 42 -0.45 -6.39 -5.99
N ALA A 43 -0.21 -5.18 -6.52
CA ALA A 43 0.98 -4.40 -6.20
C ALA A 43 1.04 -4.01 -4.71
N THR A 44 -0.09 -3.65 -4.11
CA THR A 44 -0.19 -3.31 -2.69
C THR A 44 0.10 -4.52 -1.81
N ARG A 45 -0.39 -5.70 -2.19
CA ARG A 45 -0.10 -6.96 -1.49
C ARG A 45 1.40 -7.29 -1.52
N ALA A 46 2.04 -7.19 -2.69
CA ALA A 46 3.48 -7.41 -2.83
C ALA A 46 4.31 -6.42 -1.99
N ALA A 47 3.88 -5.16 -1.91
CA ALA A 47 4.52 -4.16 -1.05
C ALA A 47 4.40 -4.51 0.45
N LEU A 48 3.25 -5.06 0.85
CA LEU A 48 2.98 -5.55 2.20
C LEU A 48 3.88 -6.74 2.57
N ASP A 49 4.01 -7.72 1.67
CA ASP A 49 4.87 -8.89 1.87
C ASP A 49 6.35 -8.48 2.05
N GLY A 50 6.78 -7.37 1.44
CA GLY A 50 8.12 -6.79 1.59
C GLY A 50 8.34 -5.92 2.84
N VAL A 51 7.38 -5.83 3.76
CA VAL A 51 7.54 -5.06 5.02
C VAL A 51 8.42 -5.79 6.03
N GLY A 52 8.32 -7.12 6.09
CA GLY A 52 9.05 -8.00 7.02
C GLY A 52 10.56 -8.08 6.79
#